data_AF-A0A176S7X6-F1
#
_entry.id   AF-A0A176S7X6-F1
#
_cell.length_a   1.000
_cell.length_b   1.000
_cell.length_c   1.000
_cell.angle_alpha   90.00
_cell.angle_beta   90.00
_cell.angle_gamma   90.00
#
_symmetry.space_group_name_H-M   'P 1'
#
loop_
_entity.id
_entity.type
_entity.pdbx_description
1 polymer ?
#
loop_
_entity_poly.entity_id
_entity_poly.type
_entity_poly.pdbx_seq_one_letter_code
_entity_poly.pdbx_strand_id
1 'polypeptide(L)'
;MRFIKFVYEQDLEGIDKIDLSQQGLINTLKGKFLEMVVEVSMLKFNHELMQSSWFGQADEVEVPLFQFVKTMTVKGAKTPSYQIDVFGKEEGGHKVWLCECKYTKTTMDLKQVKKLESAAQVLVQVHKEEGTTVPEIHLWLVSTGGFTKEVLTYIEGRTDIYTSDYEGINNLFKAYGGNYSIPQFAVNG
;
A
#
# COMPACT_ATOMS: atom_id res chain seq x y z
N MET A 1 4.46 -23.64 -48.33
CA MET A 1 4.49 -22.75 -47.16
C MET A 1 5.79 -23.00 -46.40
N ARG A 2 6.65 -21.99 -46.28
CA ARG A 2 7.87 -22.06 -45.45
C ARG A 2 7.48 -21.72 -44.02
N PHE A 3 7.63 -22.66 -43.11
CA PHE A 3 7.48 -22.43 -41.68
C PHE A 3 8.68 -21.61 -41.20
N ILE A 4 8.43 -20.42 -40.67
CA ILE A 4 9.42 -19.71 -39.86
C ILE A 4 9.42 -20.41 -38.50
N LYS A 5 10.43 -21.25 -38.28
CA LYS A 5 10.70 -21.86 -36.98
C LYS A 5 11.36 -20.78 -36.14
N PHE A 6 10.63 -20.19 -35.19
CA PHE A 6 11.24 -19.32 -34.19
C PHE A 6 12.13 -20.19 -33.29
N VAL A 7 13.43 -20.14 -33.53
CA VAL A 7 14.44 -20.73 -32.66
C VAL A 7 14.81 -19.65 -31.63
N TYR A 8 14.06 -19.60 -30.53
CA TYR A 8 14.43 -18.86 -29.32
C TYR A 8 14.77 -19.83 -28.17
N GLU A 9 15.30 -21.02 -28.51
CA GLU A 9 15.69 -22.04 -27.51
C GLU A 9 17.21 -22.18 -27.36
N GLN A 10 18.00 -21.23 -27.87
CA GLN A 10 19.43 -21.19 -27.59
C GLN A 10 19.79 -19.87 -26.92
N ASP A 11 20.31 -20.03 -25.70
CA ASP A 11 21.04 -19.06 -24.86
C ASP A 11 20.22 -18.02 -24.09
N LEU A 12 19.32 -18.48 -23.20
CA LEU A 12 18.86 -17.67 -22.05
C LEU A 12 19.41 -18.21 -20.72
N GLU A 13 20.57 -18.87 -20.72
CA GLU A 13 21.28 -19.14 -19.46
C GLU A 13 21.86 -17.82 -18.92
N GLY A 14 21.30 -17.30 -17.84
CA GLY A 14 21.77 -16.09 -17.14
C GLY A 14 20.83 -14.89 -17.16
N ILE A 15 19.67 -14.96 -17.83
CA ILE A 15 18.66 -13.88 -17.82
C ILE A 15 17.98 -13.71 -16.46
N ASP A 16 18.00 -14.75 -15.63
CA ASP A 16 17.43 -14.74 -14.28
C ASP A 16 18.29 -14.01 -13.24
N LYS A 17 19.51 -13.59 -13.60
CA LYS A 17 20.34 -12.77 -12.73
C LYS A 17 20.12 -11.31 -13.07
N ILE A 18 19.12 -10.71 -12.44
CA ILE A 18 19.03 -9.26 -12.30
C ILE A 18 20.39 -8.78 -11.77
N ASP A 19 21.12 -8.04 -12.60
CA ASP A 19 22.36 -7.40 -12.20
C ASP A 19 22.12 -6.62 -10.90
N LEU A 20 23.04 -6.72 -9.94
CA LEU A 20 23.00 -5.98 -8.68
C LEU A 20 22.76 -4.47 -8.93
N SER A 21 23.29 -3.95 -10.04
CA SER A 21 23.07 -2.56 -10.48
C SER A 21 21.60 -2.23 -10.80
N GLN A 22 20.79 -3.22 -11.17
CA GLN A 22 19.38 -3.08 -11.54
C GLN A 22 18.41 -3.47 -10.41
N GLN A 23 18.88 -4.14 -9.35
CA GLN A 23 18.04 -4.54 -8.22
C GLN A 23 17.37 -3.33 -7.53
N GLY A 24 18.09 -2.22 -7.40
CA GLY A 24 17.55 -0.98 -6.85
C GLY A 24 16.40 -0.41 -7.68
N LEU A 25 16.54 -0.41 -9.02
CA LEU A 25 15.49 0.02 -9.94
C LEU A 25 14.27 -0.90 -9.85
N ILE A 26 14.48 -2.22 -9.83
CA ILE A 26 13.39 -3.19 -9.74
C ILE A 26 12.63 -3.07 -8.41
N ASN A 27 13.32 -2.87 -7.30
CA ASN A 27 12.66 -2.64 -6.00
C ASN A 27 11.84 -1.35 -5.99
N THR A 28 12.32 -0.31 -6.66
CA THR A 28 11.58 0.94 -6.84
C THR A 28 10.33 0.73 -7.68
N LEU A 29 10.43 0.01 -8.81
CA LEU A 29 9.29 -0.33 -9.66
C LEU A 29 8.26 -1.19 -8.93
N LYS A 30 8.71 -2.15 -8.12
CA LYS A 30 7.83 -2.96 -7.26
C LYS A 30 7.08 -2.09 -6.27
N GLY A 31 7.78 -1.22 -5.53
CA GLY A 31 7.14 -0.27 -4.61
C GLY A 31 6.05 0.55 -5.31
N LYS A 32 6.40 1.17 -6.44
CA LYS A 32 5.47 1.99 -7.23
C LYS A 32 4.28 1.21 -7.81
N PHE A 33 4.48 -0.04 -8.19
CA PHE A 33 3.37 -0.89 -8.62
C PHE A 33 2.38 -1.12 -7.49
N LEU A 34 2.85 -1.45 -6.27
CA LEU A 34 1.95 -1.66 -5.14
C LEU A 34 1.22 -0.38 -4.74
N GLU A 35 1.92 0.76 -4.75
CA GLU A 35 1.30 2.08 -4.55
C GLU A 35 0.17 2.32 -5.56
N MET A 36 0.41 2.06 -6.85
CA MET A 36 -0.61 2.24 -7.89
C MET A 36 -1.81 1.30 -7.72
N VAL A 37 -1.58 0.06 -7.28
CA VAL A 37 -2.67 -0.89 -6.96
C VAL A 37 -3.55 -0.33 -5.84
N VAL A 38 -2.94 0.20 -4.79
CA VAL A 38 -3.66 0.83 -3.67
C VAL A 38 -4.42 2.07 -4.15
N GLU A 39 -3.76 2.96 -4.91
CA GLU A 39 -4.38 4.16 -5.47
C GLU A 39 -5.61 3.85 -6.32
N VAL A 40 -5.51 2.90 -7.26
CA VAL A 40 -6.62 2.51 -8.14
C VAL A 40 -7.74 1.86 -7.35
N SER A 41 -7.43 1.08 -6.31
CA SER A 41 -8.44 0.47 -5.44
C SER A 41 -9.22 1.56 -4.70
N MET A 42 -8.51 2.50 -4.06
CA MET A 42 -9.14 3.62 -3.35
C MET A 42 -10.00 4.49 -4.28
N LEU A 43 -9.52 4.80 -5.49
CA LEU A 43 -10.29 5.59 -6.48
C LEU A 43 -11.61 4.94 -6.91
N LYS A 44 -11.80 3.65 -6.65
CA LYS A 44 -12.99 2.89 -7.06
C LYS A 44 -13.91 2.53 -5.90
N PHE A 45 -13.49 2.75 -4.65
CA PHE A 45 -14.35 2.58 -3.48
C PHE A 45 -15.53 3.55 -3.52
N ASN A 46 -16.68 3.09 -3.04
CA ASN A 46 -17.96 3.80 -3.12
C ASN A 46 -18.95 3.32 -2.03
N HIS A 47 -18.56 3.38 -0.75
CA HIS A 47 -19.40 3.06 0.42
C HIS A 47 -19.87 1.60 0.52
N GLU A 48 -19.31 0.69 -0.25
CA GLU A 48 -19.57 -0.74 -0.12
C GLU A 48 -18.96 -1.33 1.16
N LEU A 49 -19.63 -2.35 1.71
CA LEU A 49 -19.08 -3.18 2.78
C LEU A 49 -18.14 -4.22 2.19
N MET A 50 -16.92 -4.24 2.71
CA MET A 50 -15.84 -5.10 2.24
C MET A 50 -15.50 -6.16 3.26
N GLN A 51 -15.04 -7.31 2.78
CA GLN A 51 -14.66 -8.42 3.63
C GLN A 51 -13.55 -7.99 4.61
N SER A 52 -13.81 -8.22 5.90
CA SER A 52 -12.94 -7.81 7.01
C SER A 52 -11.50 -8.32 6.89
N SER A 53 -11.34 -9.55 6.39
CA SER A 53 -10.04 -10.18 6.16
C SER A 53 -9.17 -9.46 5.14
N TRP A 54 -9.74 -8.64 4.25
CA TRP A 54 -8.96 -7.88 3.28
C TRP A 54 -8.27 -6.66 3.91
N PHE A 55 -8.75 -6.24 5.09
CA PHE A 55 -8.28 -5.09 5.85
C PHE A 55 -7.75 -5.47 7.24
N GLY A 56 -7.64 -6.77 7.54
CA GLY A 56 -7.12 -7.27 8.82
C GLY A 56 -7.99 -6.85 10.01
N GLN A 57 -9.30 -6.72 9.77
CA GLN A 57 -10.30 -6.35 10.77
C GLN A 57 -11.16 -7.56 11.15
N ALA A 58 -11.86 -7.45 12.28
CA ALA A 58 -12.82 -8.47 12.71
C ALA A 58 -14.13 -8.37 11.90
N ASP A 59 -14.66 -7.15 11.79
CA ASP A 59 -15.93 -6.85 11.13
C ASP A 59 -15.72 -6.28 9.73
N GLU A 60 -16.77 -6.35 8.90
CA GLU A 60 -16.76 -5.78 7.55
C GLU A 60 -16.40 -4.29 7.59
N VAL A 61 -15.65 -3.85 6.59
CA VAL A 61 -15.16 -2.48 6.50
C VAL A 61 -15.95 -1.74 5.44
N GLU A 62 -16.67 -0.69 5.84
CA GLU A 62 -17.26 0.26 4.89
C GLU A 62 -16.15 1.12 4.30
N VAL A 63 -15.87 0.95 3.00
CA VAL A 63 -14.83 1.72 2.33
C VAL A 63 -15.35 3.09 1.87
N PRO A 64 -14.59 4.18 2.05
CA PRO A 64 -15.09 5.51 1.74
C PRO A 64 -15.05 5.79 0.23
N LEU A 65 -15.96 6.65 -0.25
CA LEU A 65 -15.77 7.33 -1.52
C LEU A 65 -14.73 8.44 -1.37
N PHE A 66 -13.63 8.37 -2.14
CA PHE A 66 -12.55 9.36 -2.05
C PHE A 66 -12.73 10.50 -3.07
N GLN A 67 -12.66 11.74 -2.60
CA GLN A 67 -12.61 12.94 -3.45
C GLN A 67 -11.35 12.96 -4.32
N PHE A 68 -10.21 12.59 -3.72
CA PHE A 68 -8.96 12.42 -4.44
C PHE A 68 -8.05 11.43 -3.71
N VAL A 69 -7.18 10.79 -4.49
CA VAL A 69 -6.14 9.89 -4.02
C VAL A 69 -4.82 10.27 -4.68
N LYS A 70 -3.74 10.38 -3.90
CA LYS A 70 -2.40 10.78 -4.40
C LYS A 70 -1.29 10.37 -3.44
N THR A 71 -0.06 10.21 -3.93
CA THR A 71 1.13 10.35 -3.08
C THR A 71 1.22 11.77 -2.52
N MET A 72 1.63 11.93 -1.25
CA MET A 72 1.88 13.25 -0.68
C MET A 72 3.03 13.27 0.31
N THR A 73 3.60 14.45 0.52
CA THR A 73 4.56 14.70 1.60
C THR A 73 3.91 15.61 2.62
N VAL A 74 3.96 15.22 3.89
CA VAL A 74 3.48 16.02 5.02
C VAL A 74 4.66 16.59 5.81
N LYS A 75 4.59 17.90 6.09
CA LYS A 75 5.62 18.65 6.82
C LYS A 75 5.00 19.90 7.45
N GLY A 76 5.08 20.00 8.78
CA GLY A 76 4.77 21.23 9.54
C GLY A 76 5.99 22.15 9.66
N ALA A 77 5.80 23.33 10.25
CA ALA A 77 6.84 24.36 10.31
C ALA A 77 8.12 23.92 11.04
N LYS A 78 7.98 23.08 12.07
CA LYS A 78 9.08 22.59 12.92
C LYS A 78 9.11 21.07 13.07
N THR A 79 8.51 20.34 12.13
CA THR A 79 8.45 18.87 12.18
C THR A 79 9.38 18.24 11.13
N PRO A 80 9.72 16.95 11.30
CA PRO A 80 10.26 16.17 10.20
C PRO A 80 9.28 16.12 9.01
N SER A 81 9.82 15.80 7.84
CA SER A 81 9.04 15.59 6.62
C SER A 81 8.79 14.09 6.43
N TYR A 82 7.56 13.70 6.15
CA TYR A 82 7.19 12.31 5.89
C TYR A 82 6.53 12.20 4.52
N GLN A 83 7.00 11.26 3.71
CA GLN A 83 6.30 10.84 2.51
C GLN A 83 5.25 9.80 2.90
N ILE A 84 4.01 10.02 2.46
CA ILE A 84 2.89 9.10 2.53
C ILE A 84 2.78 8.48 1.14
N ASP A 85 2.90 7.16 1.07
CA ASP A 85 2.95 6.42 -0.19
C ASP A 85 1.63 6.63 -0.97
N VAL A 86 0.49 6.49 -0.29
CA VAL A 86 -0.84 6.83 -0.82
C VAL A 86 -1.67 7.54 0.23
N PHE A 87 -2.23 8.70 -0.14
CA PHE A 87 -3.16 9.47 0.68
C PHE A 87 -4.51 9.60 -0.02
N GLY A 88 -5.59 9.27 0.69
CA GLY A 88 -6.96 9.48 0.23
C GLY A 88 -7.70 10.46 1.14
N LYS A 89 -8.47 11.38 0.54
CA LYS A 89 -9.42 12.24 1.26
C LYS A 89 -10.85 11.86 0.88
N GLU A 90 -11.67 11.56 1.88
CA GLU A 90 -13.08 11.21 1.67
C GLU A 90 -13.87 12.38 1.03
N GLU A 91 -14.81 12.06 0.15
CA GLU A 91 -15.76 13.03 -0.42
C GLU A 91 -16.90 13.32 0.57
N GLY A 92 -17.20 14.60 0.77
CA GLY A 92 -18.29 15.03 1.66
C GLY A 92 -18.05 14.82 3.16
N GLY A 93 -17.09 13.97 3.53
CA GLY A 93 -16.69 13.71 4.91
C GLY A 93 -15.44 14.46 5.37
N HIS A 94 -15.05 14.20 6.62
CA HIS A 94 -13.82 14.76 7.23
C HIS A 94 -12.84 13.65 7.63
N LYS A 95 -12.77 12.59 6.81
CA LYS A 95 -11.87 11.45 7.00
C LYS A 95 -10.77 11.44 5.95
N VAL A 96 -9.58 10.99 6.35
CA VAL A 96 -8.44 10.78 5.47
C VAL A 96 -7.80 9.43 5.76
N TRP A 97 -7.26 8.81 4.71
CA TRP A 97 -6.54 7.55 4.79
C TRP A 97 -5.08 7.77 4.41
N LEU A 98 -4.17 7.36 5.28
CA LEU A 98 -2.72 7.41 5.05
C LEU A 98 -2.21 5.99 4.89
N CYS A 99 -1.57 5.69 3.77
CA CYS A 99 -1.10 4.35 3.46
C CYS A 99 0.42 4.25 3.43
N GLU A 100 0.96 3.14 3.91
CA GLU A 100 2.36 2.73 3.74
C GLU A 100 2.39 1.39 3.01
N CYS A 101 3.12 1.33 1.90
CA CYS A 101 3.20 0.19 1.02
C CYS A 101 4.58 -0.48 1.09
N LYS A 102 4.60 -1.81 1.24
CA LYS A 102 5.81 -2.62 1.22
C LYS A 102 5.67 -3.83 0.31
N TYR A 103 6.27 -3.71 -0.87
CA TYR A 103 6.41 -4.82 -1.80
C TYR A 103 7.75 -5.55 -1.59
N THR A 104 7.77 -6.43 -0.59
CA THR A 104 8.91 -7.26 -0.23
C THR A 104 8.43 -8.60 0.31
N LYS A 105 9.33 -9.58 0.40
CA LYS A 105 9.09 -10.85 1.12
C LYS A 105 9.23 -10.70 2.63
N THR A 106 9.96 -9.68 3.07
CA THR A 106 10.15 -9.40 4.48
C THR A 106 8.85 -8.90 5.09
N THR A 107 8.43 -9.50 6.20
CA THR A 107 7.30 -9.03 6.99
C THR A 107 7.52 -7.60 7.47
N MET A 108 6.49 -6.77 7.40
CA MET A 108 6.51 -5.41 7.92
C MET A 108 6.64 -5.42 9.45
N ASP A 109 7.57 -4.62 9.97
CA ASP A 109 7.84 -4.47 11.40
C ASP A 109 7.17 -3.22 11.99
N LEU A 110 7.24 -3.08 13.32
CA LEU A 110 6.60 -1.98 14.04
C LEU A 110 7.16 -0.61 13.64
N LYS A 111 8.38 -0.54 13.08
CA LYS A 111 8.97 0.74 12.65
C LYS A 111 8.14 1.39 11.54
N GLN A 112 7.58 0.60 10.61
CA GLN A 112 6.72 1.15 9.56
C GLN A 112 5.42 1.70 10.13
N VAL A 113 4.82 1.00 11.11
CA VAL A 113 3.62 1.47 11.83
C VAL A 113 3.92 2.81 12.52
N LYS A 114 5.02 2.89 13.27
CA LYS A 114 5.44 4.10 13.98
C LYS A 114 5.76 5.27 13.04
N LYS A 115 6.36 4.98 11.87
CA LYS A 115 6.61 5.99 10.83
C LYS A 115 5.28 6.59 10.34
N LEU A 116 4.29 5.74 10.05
CA LEU A 116 2.99 6.18 9.56
C LEU A 116 2.19 6.93 10.64
N GLU A 117 2.19 6.46 11.89
CA GLU A 117 1.63 7.18 13.04
C GLU A 117 2.30 8.56 13.21
N SER A 118 3.62 8.65 13.05
CA SER A 118 4.35 9.93 13.11
C SER A 118 3.92 10.88 11.99
N ALA A 119 3.74 10.37 10.77
CA ALA A 119 3.23 11.16 9.65
C ALA A 119 1.82 11.69 9.94
N ALA A 120 0.94 10.87 10.52
CA ALA A 120 -0.39 11.29 10.96
C ALA A 120 -0.32 12.41 12.02
N GLN A 121 0.57 12.30 13.01
CA GLN A 121 0.75 13.37 14.01
C GLN A 121 1.25 14.68 13.39
N VAL A 122 2.13 14.60 12.39
CA VAL A 122 2.54 15.79 11.64
C VAL A 122 1.37 16.38 10.86
N LEU A 123 0.51 15.56 10.25
CA LEU A 123 -0.69 16.04 9.57
C LEU A 123 -1.64 16.78 10.52
N VAL A 124 -1.87 16.22 11.71
CA VAL A 124 -2.64 16.88 12.78
C VAL A 124 -2.02 18.24 13.13
N GLN A 125 -0.69 18.31 13.26
CA GLN A 125 0.01 19.54 13.59
C GLN A 125 -0.10 20.59 12.48
N VAL A 126 -0.02 20.20 11.20
CA VAL A 126 -0.25 21.09 10.06
C VAL A 126 -1.64 21.72 10.13
N HIS A 127 -2.68 20.91 10.34
CA HIS A 127 -4.05 21.43 10.48
C HIS A 127 -4.19 22.43 11.64
N LYS A 128 -3.55 22.14 12.79
CA LYS A 128 -3.52 23.07 13.94
C LYS A 128 -2.79 24.38 13.63
N GLU A 129 -1.66 24.32 12.92
CA GLU A 129 -0.89 25.50 12.51
C GLU A 129 -1.66 26.38 11.53
N GLU A 130 -2.43 25.76 10.63
CA GLU A 130 -3.26 26.44 9.63
C GLU A 130 -4.63 26.89 10.18
N GLY A 131 -4.97 26.54 11.42
CA GLY A 131 -6.27 26.83 12.03
C GLY A 131 -7.44 26.12 11.35
N THR A 132 -7.19 24.96 10.73
CA THR A 132 -8.21 24.14 10.06
C THR A 132 -8.63 22.96 10.94
N THR A 133 -9.81 22.41 10.68
CA THR A 133 -10.30 21.23 11.41
C THR A 133 -9.41 20.02 11.12
N VAL A 134 -9.07 19.28 12.17
CA VAL A 134 -8.28 18.06 12.09
C VAL A 134 -9.18 16.90 11.61
N PRO A 135 -8.84 16.22 10.50
CA PRO A 135 -9.63 15.11 10.00
C PRO A 135 -9.54 13.89 10.93
N GLU A 136 -10.54 13.02 10.84
CA GLU A 136 -10.41 11.64 11.30
C GLU A 136 -9.36 10.96 10.42
N ILE A 137 -8.33 10.39 11.03
CA ILE A 137 -7.20 9.80 10.32
C ILE A 137 -7.25 8.29 10.49
N HIS A 138 -7.32 7.59 9.37
CA HIS A 138 -7.18 6.14 9.28
C HIS A 138 -5.83 5.79 8.67
N LEU A 139 -5.17 4.78 9.22
CA LEU A 139 -3.88 4.29 8.75
C LEU A 139 -4.09 2.96 8.04
N TRP A 140 -3.47 2.78 6.89
CA TRP A 140 -3.56 1.53 6.14
C TRP A 140 -2.17 1.00 5.77
N LEU A 141 -1.80 -0.12 6.37
CA LEU A 141 -0.52 -0.78 6.15
C LEU A 141 -0.72 -1.87 5.11
N VAL A 142 0.02 -1.82 4.00
CA VAL A 142 -0.09 -2.78 2.91
C VAL A 142 1.26 -3.48 2.71
N SER A 143 1.28 -4.80 2.85
CA SER A 143 2.52 -5.59 2.80
C SER A 143 2.35 -6.90 2.06
N THR A 144 3.06 -7.07 0.95
CA THR A 144 3.09 -8.37 0.24
C THR A 144 3.83 -9.45 1.02
N GLY A 145 4.67 -9.06 1.99
CA GLY A 145 5.41 -9.98 2.86
C GLY A 145 4.68 -10.30 4.15
N GLY A 146 3.48 -9.75 4.35
CA GLY A 146 2.72 -9.85 5.60
C GLY A 146 3.30 -8.98 6.72
N PHE A 147 2.93 -9.30 7.96
CA PHE A 147 3.22 -8.51 9.15
C PHE A 147 3.86 -9.38 10.24
N THR A 148 4.74 -8.80 11.05
CA THR A 148 5.24 -9.51 12.24
C THR A 148 4.12 -9.69 13.26
N LYS A 149 4.25 -10.69 14.14
CA LYS A 149 3.33 -10.87 15.27
C LYS A 149 3.24 -9.63 16.15
N GLU A 150 4.37 -8.94 16.34
CA GLU A 150 4.43 -7.69 17.10
C GLU A 150 3.53 -6.61 16.49
N VAL A 151 3.51 -6.46 15.17
CA VAL A 151 2.58 -5.52 14.49
C VAL A 151 1.14 -5.94 14.73
N LEU A 152 0.80 -7.22 14.50
CA LEU A 152 -0.57 -7.72 14.66
C LEU A 152 -1.08 -7.54 16.10
N THR A 153 -0.25 -7.82 17.10
CA THR A 153 -0.59 -7.57 18.51
C THR A 153 -0.69 -6.08 18.82
N TYR A 154 0.18 -5.24 18.25
CA TYR A 154 0.15 -3.80 18.49
C TYR A 154 -1.14 -3.13 17.98
N ILE A 155 -1.67 -3.62 16.86
CA ILE A 155 -2.89 -3.07 16.24
C ILE A 155 -4.17 -3.79 16.68
N GLU A 156 -4.07 -4.85 17.49
CA GLU A 156 -5.23 -5.63 17.91
C GLU A 156 -6.25 -4.73 18.63
N GLY A 157 -7.50 -4.74 18.15
CA GLY A 157 -8.58 -3.90 18.68
C GLY A 157 -8.53 -2.42 18.27
N ARG A 158 -7.58 -2.00 17.42
CA ARG A 158 -7.55 -0.64 16.85
C ARG A 158 -8.48 -0.56 15.64
N THR A 159 -9.43 0.36 15.70
CA THR A 159 -10.40 0.62 14.62
C THR A 159 -9.91 1.63 13.58
N ASP A 160 -8.81 2.33 13.88
CA ASP A 160 -8.22 3.36 13.01
C ASP A 160 -7.00 2.87 12.23
N ILE A 161 -6.62 1.59 12.37
CA ILE A 161 -5.48 0.98 11.65
C ILE A 161 -5.94 -0.28 10.92
N TYR A 162 -5.75 -0.30 9.61
CA TYR A 162 -6.05 -1.41 8.73
C TYR A 162 -4.76 -2.07 8.24
N THR A 163 -4.83 -3.37 7.95
CA THR A 163 -3.72 -4.13 7.37
C THR A 163 -4.18 -4.97 6.19
N SER A 164 -3.48 -4.87 5.07
CA SER A 164 -3.67 -5.78 3.94
C SER A 164 -2.38 -6.53 3.70
N ASP A 165 -2.40 -7.83 3.98
CA ASP A 165 -1.34 -8.73 3.56
C ASP A 165 -1.46 -9.02 2.05
N TYR A 166 -0.67 -9.98 1.55
CA TYR A 166 -0.74 -10.33 0.14
C TYR A 166 -2.15 -10.74 -0.30
N GLU A 167 -2.85 -11.58 0.45
CA GLU A 167 -4.18 -12.05 0.04
C GLU A 167 -5.18 -10.89 0.06
N GLY A 168 -5.15 -10.07 1.12
CA GLY A 168 -6.01 -8.90 1.22
C GLY A 168 -5.83 -7.92 0.06
N ILE A 169 -4.59 -7.49 -0.23
CA ILE A 169 -4.36 -6.54 -1.32
C ILE A 169 -4.59 -7.15 -2.70
N ASN A 170 -4.34 -8.45 -2.86
CA ASN A 170 -4.59 -9.16 -4.11
C ASN A 170 -6.09 -9.29 -4.40
N ASN A 171 -6.91 -9.51 -3.38
CA ASN A 171 -8.36 -9.57 -3.53
C ASN A 171 -8.94 -8.19 -3.84
N LEU A 172 -8.46 -7.13 -3.19
CA LEU A 172 -8.80 -5.75 -3.55
C LEU A 172 -8.41 -5.44 -5.00
N PHE A 173 -7.19 -5.82 -5.41
CA PHE A 173 -6.75 -5.63 -6.79
C PHE A 173 -7.63 -6.40 -7.78
N LYS A 174 -8.09 -7.61 -7.46
CA LYS A 174 -9.01 -8.36 -8.32
C LYS A 174 -10.40 -7.75 -8.41
N ALA A 175 -10.87 -7.17 -7.32
CA ALA A 175 -12.17 -6.49 -7.29
C ALA A 175 -12.15 -5.18 -8.10
N TYR A 176 -11.05 -4.42 -8.06
CA TYR A 176 -11.00 -3.05 -8.59
C TYR A 176 -9.95 -2.79 -9.66
N GLY A 177 -8.78 -3.42 -9.59
CA GLY A 177 -7.61 -3.03 -10.39
C GLY A 177 -7.30 -3.92 -11.59
N GLY A 178 -7.62 -5.21 -11.57
CA GLY A 178 -7.20 -6.13 -12.63
C GLY A 178 -7.83 -7.51 -12.56
N ASN A 179 -7.65 -8.30 -13.63
CA ASN A 179 -8.15 -9.66 -13.75
C ASN A 179 -7.06 -10.73 -13.51
N TYR A 180 -5.94 -10.33 -12.89
CA TYR A 180 -4.80 -11.18 -12.60
C TYR A 180 -4.33 -10.98 -11.16
N SER A 181 -3.59 -11.95 -10.63
CA SER A 181 -3.01 -11.83 -9.28
C SER A 181 -1.80 -10.89 -9.29
N ILE A 182 -1.66 -10.07 -8.25
CA ILE A 182 -0.44 -9.29 -8.01
C ILE A 182 0.76 -10.25 -8.10
N PRO A 183 1.74 -10.03 -8.99
CA PRO A 183 2.81 -10.99 -9.21
C PRO A 183 3.58 -11.32 -7.93
N GLN A 184 3.61 -12.56 -7.48
CA GLN A 184 4.58 -12.98 -6.48
C GLN A 184 5.86 -13.38 -7.20
N PHE A 185 6.90 -12.55 -7.16
CA PHE A 185 8.15 -12.93 -7.79
C PHE A 185 8.82 -14.05 -7.00
N ALA A 186 8.98 -15.21 -7.67
CA ALA A 186 9.61 -16.41 -7.15
C ALA A 186 11.00 -16.13 -6.58
N VAL A 187 11.45 -16.96 -5.65
CA VAL A 187 12.87 -16.99 -5.27
C VAL A 187 13.58 -17.64 -6.45
N ASN A 188 14.52 -16.95 -7.08
CA ASN A 188 15.53 -17.68 -7.84
C ASN A 188 16.34 -18.42 -6.77
N GLY A 189 16.01 -19.70 -6.59
CA GLY A 189 16.72 -20.62 -5.69
C GLY A 189 18.10 -20.95 -6.20
#